data_AF-A0A7V7KXR6-F1
#
_entry.id   AF-A0A7V7KXR6-F1
#
_cell.length_a   1.000
_cell.length_b   1.000
_cell.length_c   1.000
_cell.angle_alpha   90.00
_cell.angle_beta   90.00
_cell.angle_gamma   90.00
#
_symmetry.space_group_name_H-M   'P 1'
#
loop_
_entity.id
_entity.type
_entity.pdbx_description
1 polymer ?
#
loop_
_entity_poly.entity_id
_entity_poly.type
_entity_poly.pdbx_seq_one_letter_code
_entity_poly.pdbx_strand_id
1 'polypeptide(L)'
;MRYCSLGSGSKGNATVVEYGRTRVLVDCGFSLRATEQRLAAAGLNARQLSAILVTHEHSDHINGVQRLARRYQLPVYMTAGTGRAIADADLAYERIQLDCGFAIGDLQVLPVAVPHDAREPCQFIFDNGQHRFGILTDVGTITPWIIERYSGLDGLFLEANYDPQMLAEGPYPPSLRARVAGDLGHLSNQQAAGLLQAIDRTKLKHVAIAHISEKNNRPDLAMGELSRALQGWSGDLHLAEQNQGLPWQDITGQPLTLCV
;
A
#
# COMPACT_ATOMS: atom_id res chain seq x y z
N MET A 1 -6.66 5.98 -14.07
CA MET A 1 -6.44 5.10 -12.90
C MET A 1 -6.22 6.03 -11.73
N ARG A 2 -6.94 5.81 -10.65
CA ARG A 2 -6.90 6.65 -9.46
C ARG A 2 -6.88 5.77 -8.21
N TYR A 3 -6.42 6.33 -7.11
CA TYR A 3 -6.40 5.64 -5.84
C TYR A 3 -6.70 6.59 -4.68
N CYS A 4 -7.15 6.03 -3.56
CA CYS A 4 -7.25 6.75 -2.30
C CYS A 4 -6.86 5.79 -1.16
N SER A 5 -6.25 6.34 -0.11
CA SER A 5 -6.01 5.57 1.11
C SER A 5 -7.14 5.86 2.08
N LEU A 6 -7.77 4.82 2.61
CA LEU A 6 -8.75 4.92 3.69
C LEU A 6 -8.04 5.02 5.05
N GLY A 7 -6.77 4.69 5.11
CA GLY A 7 -5.86 4.82 6.24
C GLY A 7 -4.59 4.03 6.00
N SER A 8 -3.50 4.49 6.63
CA SER A 8 -2.16 3.92 6.43
C SER A 8 -1.34 3.96 7.73
N GLY A 9 -1.11 2.80 8.35
CA GLY A 9 -0.34 2.64 9.57
C GLY A 9 -0.89 1.54 10.49
N SER A 10 -0.26 1.37 11.65
CA SER A 10 -0.51 0.28 12.62
C SER A 10 -1.93 0.16 13.20
N LYS A 11 -2.83 1.09 12.90
CA LYS A 11 -4.25 1.09 13.33
C LYS A 11 -5.18 0.53 12.26
N GLY A 12 -4.64 0.21 11.08
CA GLY A 12 -5.35 -0.34 9.95
C GLY A 12 -4.88 0.27 8.64
N ASN A 13 -4.67 -0.60 7.67
CA ASN A 13 -4.32 -0.29 6.29
C ASN A 13 -5.50 -0.68 5.39
N ALA A 14 -5.90 0.24 4.50
CA ALA A 14 -6.82 -0.07 3.41
C ALA A 14 -6.68 0.99 2.31
N THR A 15 -6.42 0.56 1.08
CA THR A 15 -6.25 1.45 -0.09
C THR A 15 -7.16 1.01 -1.21
N VAL A 16 -7.93 1.93 -1.80
CA VAL A 16 -8.76 1.65 -2.97
C VAL A 16 -8.01 2.04 -4.22
N VAL A 17 -7.97 1.13 -5.20
CA VAL A 17 -7.49 1.41 -6.56
C VAL A 17 -8.66 1.26 -7.53
N GLU A 18 -8.87 2.26 -8.37
CA GLU A 18 -9.99 2.34 -9.31
C GLU A 18 -9.53 2.63 -10.75
N TYR A 19 -10.06 1.85 -11.68
CA TYR A 19 -10.02 2.14 -13.09
C TYR A 19 -11.24 1.55 -13.81
N GLY A 20 -11.83 2.30 -14.73
CA GLY A 20 -13.04 1.89 -15.43
C GLY A 20 -14.19 1.61 -14.46
N ARG A 21 -14.69 0.38 -14.48
CA ARG A 21 -15.75 -0.11 -13.58
C ARG A 21 -15.21 -0.89 -12.39
N THR A 22 -13.89 -1.08 -12.34
CA THR A 22 -13.22 -1.95 -11.38
C THR A 22 -12.70 -1.16 -10.20
N ARG A 23 -13.04 -1.61 -8.99
CA ARG A 23 -12.54 -1.05 -7.72
C ARG A 23 -12.01 -2.17 -6.85
N VAL A 24 -10.72 -2.22 -6.63
CA VAL A 24 -10.11 -3.20 -5.73
C VAL A 24 -9.75 -2.53 -4.42
N LEU A 25 -10.00 -3.22 -3.31
CA LEU A 25 -9.55 -2.81 -1.99
C LEU A 25 -8.29 -3.61 -1.65
N VAL A 26 -7.17 -2.93 -1.48
CA VAL A 26 -5.91 -3.51 -1.00
C VAL A 26 -5.89 -3.39 0.52
N ASP A 27 -5.94 -4.55 1.17
CA ASP A 27 -6.08 -4.75 2.61
C ASP A 27 -7.36 -4.17 3.23
N CYS A 28 -7.73 -4.68 4.40
CA CYS A 28 -8.84 -4.18 5.19
C CYS A 28 -8.53 -4.35 6.68
N GLY A 29 -7.65 -3.52 7.21
CA GLY A 29 -7.26 -3.53 8.63
C GLY A 29 -8.32 -3.09 9.62
N PHE A 30 -9.36 -2.40 9.15
CA PHE A 30 -10.39 -1.82 10.01
C PHE A 30 -11.55 -2.79 10.28
N SER A 31 -12.33 -2.52 11.32
CA SER A 31 -13.62 -3.19 11.50
C SER A 31 -14.56 -2.90 10.34
N LEU A 32 -15.52 -3.80 10.06
CA LEU A 32 -16.51 -3.62 8.99
C LEU A 32 -17.17 -2.24 8.99
N ARG A 33 -17.63 -1.78 10.17
CA ARG A 33 -18.26 -0.47 10.34
C ARG A 33 -17.30 0.67 9.99
N ALA A 34 -16.06 0.59 10.46
CA ALA A 34 -15.06 1.62 10.18
C ALA A 34 -14.68 1.64 8.68
N THR A 35 -14.55 0.47 8.04
CA THR A 35 -14.32 0.37 6.60
C THR A 35 -15.47 1.01 5.81
N GLU A 36 -16.73 0.69 6.14
CA GLU A 36 -17.90 1.28 5.48
C GLU A 36 -17.97 2.80 5.65
N GLN A 37 -17.67 3.32 6.84
CA GLN A 37 -17.61 4.75 7.11
C GLN A 37 -16.52 5.45 6.30
N ARG A 38 -15.32 4.85 6.22
CA ARG A 38 -14.19 5.40 5.45
C ARG A 38 -14.45 5.36 3.94
N LEU A 39 -15.04 4.26 3.43
CA LEU A 39 -15.49 4.18 2.04
C LEU A 39 -16.51 5.28 1.73
N ALA A 40 -17.50 5.47 2.61
CA ALA A 40 -18.51 6.51 2.42
C ALA A 40 -17.89 7.92 2.41
N ALA A 41 -16.91 8.19 3.28
CA ALA A 41 -16.16 9.45 3.28
C ALA A 41 -15.36 9.67 1.98
N ALA A 42 -14.91 8.58 1.33
CA ALA A 42 -14.28 8.62 0.01
C ALA A 42 -15.30 8.63 -1.16
N GLY A 43 -16.60 8.76 -0.88
CA GLY A 43 -17.66 8.76 -1.90
C GLY A 43 -18.00 7.39 -2.47
N LEU A 44 -17.65 6.30 -1.76
CA LEU A 44 -17.88 4.93 -2.18
C LEU A 44 -18.84 4.16 -1.26
N ASN A 45 -19.51 3.18 -1.84
CA ASN A 45 -20.19 2.11 -1.13
C ASN A 45 -19.42 0.80 -1.31
N ALA A 46 -19.33 -0.03 -0.26
CA ALA A 46 -18.65 -1.32 -0.33
C ALA A 46 -19.20 -2.27 -1.42
N ARG A 47 -20.47 -2.12 -1.84
CA ARG A 47 -21.06 -2.84 -2.98
C ARG A 47 -20.43 -2.50 -4.34
N GLN A 48 -19.71 -1.38 -4.43
CA GLN A 48 -19.01 -0.97 -5.64
C GLN A 48 -17.62 -1.60 -5.75
N LEU A 49 -17.14 -2.26 -4.70
CA LEU A 49 -15.89 -3.02 -4.73
C LEU A 49 -16.06 -4.26 -5.59
N SER A 50 -15.02 -4.58 -6.35
CA SER A 50 -14.91 -5.74 -7.22
C SER A 50 -14.20 -6.91 -6.52
N ALA A 51 -13.23 -6.61 -5.65
CA ALA A 51 -12.43 -7.60 -4.95
C ALA A 51 -11.69 -7.00 -3.75
N ILE A 52 -11.19 -7.87 -2.88
CA ILE A 52 -10.19 -7.53 -1.85
C ILE A 52 -8.88 -8.23 -2.20
N LEU A 53 -7.78 -7.49 -2.23
CA LEU A 53 -6.42 -8.01 -2.35
C LEU A 53 -5.76 -7.94 -0.97
N VAL A 54 -5.14 -9.01 -0.50
CA VAL A 54 -4.44 -9.01 0.80
C VAL A 54 -2.94 -9.13 0.57
N THR A 55 -2.18 -8.20 1.16
CA THR A 55 -0.72 -8.16 1.07
C THR A 55 -0.08 -9.24 1.95
N HIS A 56 -0.53 -9.34 3.21
CA HIS A 56 -0.02 -10.30 4.20
C HIS A 56 -0.97 -10.43 5.41
N GLU A 57 -0.65 -11.34 6.35
CA GLU A 57 -1.56 -11.76 7.43
C GLU A 57 -1.57 -10.91 8.70
N HIS A 58 -0.87 -9.77 8.75
CA HIS A 58 -0.88 -8.95 9.96
C HIS A 58 -2.26 -8.34 10.24
N SER A 59 -2.59 -8.16 11.52
CA SER A 59 -3.95 -7.82 11.95
C SER A 59 -4.43 -6.47 11.41
N ASP A 60 -3.54 -5.50 11.29
CA ASP A 60 -3.79 -4.19 10.70
C ASP A 60 -3.96 -4.24 9.17
N HIS A 61 -3.89 -5.43 8.55
CA HIS A 61 -4.23 -5.66 7.15
C HIS A 61 -5.46 -6.57 6.99
N ILE A 62 -5.65 -7.56 7.86
CA ILE A 62 -6.69 -8.59 7.64
C ILE A 62 -7.94 -8.50 8.53
N ASN A 63 -7.92 -7.70 9.59
CA ASN A 63 -8.96 -7.74 10.64
C ASN A 63 -10.40 -7.52 10.13
N GLY A 64 -10.58 -6.78 9.04
CA GLY A 64 -11.88 -6.55 8.41
C GLY A 64 -12.21 -7.44 7.21
N VAL A 65 -11.21 -8.12 6.63
CA VAL A 65 -11.32 -8.81 5.32
C VAL A 65 -12.47 -9.80 5.31
N GLN A 66 -12.49 -10.75 6.25
CA GLN A 66 -13.51 -11.80 6.30
C GLN A 66 -14.94 -11.22 6.41
N ARG A 67 -15.13 -10.24 7.30
CA ARG A 67 -16.45 -9.64 7.54
C ARG A 67 -16.93 -8.85 6.33
N LEU A 68 -16.05 -8.09 5.69
CA LEU A 68 -16.37 -7.32 4.49
C LEU A 68 -16.68 -8.26 3.31
N ALA A 69 -15.82 -9.26 3.08
CA ALA A 69 -15.97 -10.23 2.01
C ALA A 69 -17.30 -10.98 2.10
N ARG A 70 -17.65 -11.50 3.28
CA ARG A 70 -18.94 -12.20 3.50
C ARG A 70 -20.15 -11.29 3.32
N ARG A 71 -20.09 -10.07 3.86
CA ARG A 71 -21.22 -9.12 3.82
C ARG A 71 -21.56 -8.69 2.38
N TYR A 72 -20.54 -8.50 1.56
CA TYR A 72 -20.65 -7.95 0.21
C TYR A 72 -20.38 -8.97 -0.90
N GLN A 73 -20.15 -10.23 -0.54
CA GLN A 73 -19.84 -11.34 -1.46
C GLN A 73 -18.65 -11.02 -2.37
N LEU A 74 -17.60 -10.43 -1.80
CA LEU A 74 -16.40 -10.03 -2.54
C LEU A 74 -15.42 -11.21 -2.63
N PRO A 75 -14.84 -11.48 -3.82
CA PRO A 75 -13.70 -12.38 -3.92
C PRO A 75 -12.50 -11.77 -3.19
N VAL A 76 -11.75 -12.62 -2.49
CA VAL A 76 -10.54 -12.25 -1.77
C VAL A 76 -9.35 -12.93 -2.43
N TYR A 77 -8.30 -12.18 -2.74
CA TYR A 77 -7.09 -12.71 -3.36
C TYR A 77 -5.91 -12.57 -2.42
N MET A 78 -5.16 -13.65 -2.24
CA MET A 78 -3.95 -13.65 -1.41
C MET A 78 -3.02 -14.82 -1.77
N THR A 79 -1.76 -14.71 -1.34
CA THR A 79 -0.77 -15.75 -1.54
C THR A 79 -1.10 -17.00 -0.70
N ALA A 80 -0.48 -18.13 -1.02
CA ALA A 80 -0.78 -19.39 -0.34
C ALA A 80 -0.33 -19.34 1.13
N GLY A 81 0.82 -18.76 1.39
CA GLY A 81 1.39 -18.59 2.73
C GLY A 81 0.55 -17.65 3.59
N THR A 82 0.10 -16.52 3.05
CA THR A 82 -0.82 -15.62 3.75
C THR A 82 -2.12 -16.32 4.08
N GLY A 83 -2.77 -16.98 3.11
CA GLY A 83 -4.02 -17.71 3.37
C GLY A 83 -3.90 -18.82 4.41
N ARG A 84 -2.77 -19.53 4.46
CA ARG A 84 -2.49 -20.55 5.50
C ARG A 84 -2.24 -19.95 6.88
N ALA A 85 -1.75 -18.72 6.95
CA ALA A 85 -1.44 -18.04 8.21
C ALA A 85 -2.69 -17.47 8.88
N ILE A 86 -3.69 -17.11 8.08
CA ILE A 86 -4.98 -16.66 8.58
C ILE A 86 -5.68 -17.86 9.25
N ALA A 87 -5.86 -17.77 10.56
CA ALA A 87 -6.45 -18.82 11.40
C ALA A 87 -7.97 -18.98 11.23
N ASP A 88 -8.49 -18.79 10.01
CA ASP A 88 -9.89 -18.85 9.67
C ASP A 88 -10.12 -19.81 8.50
N ALA A 89 -10.53 -21.03 8.82
CA ALA A 89 -10.78 -22.08 7.85
C ALA A 89 -11.94 -21.77 6.89
N ASP A 90 -12.80 -20.80 7.24
CA ASP A 90 -14.03 -20.51 6.50
C ASP A 90 -13.89 -19.26 5.60
N LEU A 91 -12.70 -18.65 5.50
CA LEU A 91 -12.44 -17.60 4.53
C LEU A 91 -12.07 -18.23 3.18
N ALA A 92 -13.02 -18.27 2.25
CA ALA A 92 -12.71 -18.61 0.87
C ALA A 92 -11.86 -17.51 0.23
N TYR A 93 -10.78 -17.90 -0.44
CA TYR A 93 -9.90 -16.98 -1.15
C TYR A 93 -9.39 -17.61 -2.46
N GLU A 94 -9.13 -16.75 -3.43
CA GLU A 94 -8.46 -17.07 -4.67
C GLU A 94 -6.95 -16.98 -4.46
N ARG A 95 -6.25 -18.08 -4.72
CA ARG A 95 -4.80 -18.11 -4.56
C ARG A 95 -4.13 -17.38 -5.73
N ILE A 96 -3.36 -16.36 -5.39
CA ILE A 96 -2.47 -15.68 -6.34
C ILE A 96 -1.06 -16.24 -6.26
N GLN A 97 -0.33 -16.17 -7.37
CA GLN A 97 1.06 -16.57 -7.46
C GLN A 97 1.93 -15.33 -7.59
N LEU A 98 3.02 -15.28 -6.82
CA LEU A 98 4.00 -14.21 -6.90
C LEU A 98 4.59 -14.12 -8.31
N ASP A 99 4.76 -12.89 -8.78
CA ASP A 99 5.26 -12.53 -10.11
C ASP A 99 4.43 -13.03 -11.30
N CYS A 100 3.24 -13.58 -11.05
CA CYS A 100 2.31 -13.98 -12.09
C CYS A 100 1.13 -13.01 -12.09
N GLY A 101 1.07 -12.19 -13.14
CA GLY A 101 -0.01 -11.22 -13.32
C GLY A 101 -1.37 -11.90 -13.55
N PHE A 102 -2.43 -11.25 -13.08
CA PHE A 102 -3.81 -11.69 -13.28
C PHE A 102 -4.74 -10.49 -13.47
N ALA A 103 -5.93 -10.73 -14.02
CA ALA A 103 -6.90 -9.68 -14.28
C ALA A 103 -8.01 -9.65 -13.23
N ILE A 104 -8.37 -8.45 -12.79
CA ILE A 104 -9.65 -8.18 -12.13
C ILE A 104 -10.33 -7.09 -12.95
N GLY A 105 -11.35 -7.45 -13.72
CA GLY A 105 -12.06 -6.51 -14.60
C GLY A 105 -11.11 -5.73 -15.51
N ASP A 106 -11.07 -4.42 -15.33
CA ASP A 106 -10.29 -3.46 -16.14
C ASP A 106 -8.84 -3.28 -15.65
N LEU A 107 -8.40 -4.01 -14.61
CA LEU A 107 -7.08 -3.92 -14.02
C LEU A 107 -6.28 -5.22 -14.23
N GLN A 108 -5.05 -5.09 -14.72
CA GLN A 108 -4.01 -6.11 -14.57
C GLN A 108 -3.32 -5.88 -13.22
N VAL A 109 -3.16 -6.94 -12.44
CA VAL A 109 -2.58 -6.92 -11.09
C VAL A 109 -1.38 -7.85 -11.07
N LEU A 110 -0.24 -7.34 -10.64
CA LEU A 110 1.01 -8.10 -10.45
C LEU A 110 1.37 -8.14 -8.96
N PRO A 111 1.30 -9.31 -8.32
CA PRO A 111 1.86 -9.52 -6.99
C PRO A 111 3.38 -9.57 -7.04
N VAL A 112 4.06 -8.75 -6.24
CA VAL A 112 5.51 -8.66 -6.14
C VAL A 112 5.93 -9.12 -4.75
N ALA A 113 6.84 -10.09 -4.69
CA ALA A 113 7.41 -10.56 -3.44
C ALA A 113 8.22 -9.44 -2.76
N VAL A 114 8.03 -9.25 -1.45
CA VAL A 114 8.76 -8.26 -0.65
C VAL A 114 9.31 -8.89 0.63
N PRO A 115 10.46 -8.43 1.16
CA PRO A 115 10.93 -8.85 2.47
C PRO A 115 10.10 -8.18 3.56
N HIS A 116 9.33 -8.96 4.30
CA HIS A 116 8.61 -8.54 5.50
C HIS A 116 8.42 -9.73 6.43
N ASP A 117 8.23 -9.51 7.73
CA ASP A 117 8.15 -10.58 8.73
C ASP A 117 6.77 -11.26 8.81
N ALA A 118 6.28 -11.68 7.64
CA ALA A 118 5.04 -12.41 7.41
C ALA A 118 5.31 -13.72 6.63
N ARG A 119 4.29 -14.57 6.44
CA ARG A 119 4.46 -15.91 5.85
C ARG A 119 4.83 -15.92 4.37
N GLU A 120 4.11 -15.17 3.55
CA GLU A 120 4.38 -15.01 2.11
C GLU A 120 3.91 -13.63 1.65
N PRO A 121 4.50 -12.54 2.20
CA PRO A 121 4.07 -11.18 1.95
C PRO A 121 4.28 -10.78 0.49
N CYS A 122 3.33 -10.02 -0.03
CA CYS A 122 3.43 -9.41 -1.35
C CYS A 122 2.89 -7.99 -1.35
N GLN A 123 3.36 -7.22 -2.32
CA GLN A 123 2.82 -5.92 -2.67
C GLN A 123 2.34 -5.94 -4.12
N PHE A 124 1.60 -4.92 -4.55
CA PHE A 124 0.90 -4.98 -5.84
C PHE A 124 1.30 -3.84 -6.77
N ILE A 125 1.45 -4.20 -8.05
CA ILE A 125 1.48 -3.25 -9.16
C ILE A 125 0.20 -3.43 -9.98
N PHE A 126 -0.45 -2.31 -10.30
CA PHE A 126 -1.65 -2.22 -11.09
C PHE A 126 -1.33 -1.61 -12.45
N ASP A 127 -1.89 -2.16 -13.51
CA ASP A 127 -1.67 -1.73 -14.88
C ASP A 127 -3.02 -1.70 -15.63
N ASN A 128 -3.29 -0.61 -16.35
CA ASN A 128 -4.50 -0.47 -17.18
C ASN A 128 -4.21 -0.46 -18.70
N GLY A 129 -3.02 -0.90 -19.10
CA GLY A 129 -2.49 -0.87 -20.46
C GLY A 129 -1.82 0.44 -20.86
N GLN A 130 -1.99 1.52 -20.07
CA GLN A 130 -1.43 2.84 -20.35
C GLN A 130 -0.60 3.38 -19.20
N HIS A 131 -1.05 3.18 -17.97
CA HIS A 131 -0.47 3.71 -16.74
C HIS A 131 -0.28 2.59 -15.72
N ARG A 132 0.82 2.68 -14.97
CA ARG A 132 1.21 1.71 -13.95
C ARG A 132 1.30 2.37 -12.57
N PHE A 133 0.65 1.76 -11.59
CA PHE A 133 0.62 2.22 -10.20
C PHE A 133 1.17 1.14 -9.27
N GLY A 134 2.16 1.47 -8.45
CA GLY A 134 2.69 0.57 -7.44
C GLY A 134 2.21 0.95 -6.04
N ILE A 135 1.84 -0.05 -5.24
CA ILE A 135 1.80 0.06 -3.78
C ILE A 135 3.02 -0.69 -3.24
N LEU A 136 3.75 -0.10 -2.31
CA LEU A 136 4.94 -0.68 -1.70
C LEU A 136 5.04 -0.23 -0.24
N THR A 137 4.27 -0.89 0.62
CA THR A 137 4.33 -0.73 2.09
C THR A 137 4.86 -2.01 2.73
N ASP A 138 5.18 -1.95 4.03
CA ASP A 138 5.61 -3.10 4.83
C ASP A 138 6.76 -3.84 4.15
N VAL A 139 7.86 -3.11 3.95
CA VAL A 139 9.06 -3.63 3.27
C VAL A 139 10.26 -3.39 4.19
N GLY A 140 10.94 -4.45 4.59
CA GLY A 140 12.11 -4.34 5.46
C GLY A 140 13.39 -3.94 4.71
N THR A 141 13.51 -4.28 3.42
CA THR A 141 14.70 -3.96 2.62
C THR A 141 14.37 -3.81 1.14
N ILE A 142 15.04 -2.87 0.49
CA ILE A 142 14.97 -2.69 -0.95
C ILE A 142 15.92 -3.70 -1.61
N THR A 143 15.35 -4.58 -2.42
CA THR A 143 16.10 -5.59 -3.19
C THR A 143 16.26 -5.14 -4.65
N PRO A 144 17.23 -5.69 -5.40
CA PRO A 144 17.33 -5.45 -6.85
C PRO A 144 16.02 -5.78 -7.59
N TRP A 145 15.31 -6.81 -7.12
CA TRP A 145 14.00 -7.20 -7.63
C TRP A 145 12.95 -6.10 -7.47
N ILE A 146 12.88 -5.46 -6.31
CA ILE A 146 11.97 -4.33 -6.08
C ILE A 146 12.31 -3.17 -7.01
N ILE A 147 13.60 -2.84 -7.17
CA ILE A 147 14.05 -1.77 -8.07
C ILE A 147 13.62 -2.07 -9.51
N GLU A 148 13.82 -3.30 -9.97
CA GLU A 148 13.42 -3.73 -11.32
C GLU A 148 11.90 -3.61 -11.50
N ARG A 149 11.10 -4.15 -10.58
CA ARG A 149 9.64 -4.20 -10.73
C ARG A 149 8.96 -2.85 -10.59
N TYR A 150 9.47 -1.98 -9.72
CA TYR A 150 8.92 -0.65 -9.46
C TYR A 150 9.54 0.46 -10.32
N SER A 151 10.39 0.11 -11.30
CA SER A 151 10.88 1.06 -12.30
C SER A 151 9.86 1.33 -13.41
N GLY A 152 9.83 2.58 -13.90
CA GLY A 152 8.99 2.99 -15.02
C GLY A 152 7.50 3.07 -14.68
N LEU A 153 7.14 3.24 -13.41
CA LEU A 153 5.77 3.48 -12.95
C LEU A 153 5.36 4.94 -13.19
N ASP A 154 4.05 5.17 -13.28
CA ASP A 154 3.43 6.50 -13.37
C ASP A 154 3.05 7.04 -11.98
N GLY A 155 2.72 6.13 -11.05
CA GLY A 155 2.42 6.45 -9.65
C GLY A 155 2.99 5.43 -8.66
N LEU A 156 3.37 5.90 -7.48
CA LEU A 156 3.90 5.04 -6.40
C LEU A 156 3.36 5.46 -5.03
N PHE A 157 2.75 4.52 -4.30
CA PHE A 157 2.40 4.65 -2.89
C PHE A 157 3.46 3.92 -2.05
N LEU A 158 4.35 4.69 -1.41
CA LEU A 158 5.60 4.21 -0.82
C LEU A 158 5.64 4.44 0.69
N GLU A 159 5.97 3.41 1.44
CA GLU A 159 6.24 3.54 2.87
C GLU A 159 7.49 4.36 3.18
N ALA A 160 7.40 5.20 4.21
CA ALA A 160 8.53 5.78 4.93
C ALA A 160 8.24 5.69 6.44
N ASN A 161 8.49 4.53 7.05
CA ASN A 161 7.93 4.21 8.35
C ASN A 161 8.61 4.97 9.49
N TYR A 162 9.94 5.01 9.51
CA TYR A 162 10.68 5.62 10.62
C TYR A 162 11.78 6.56 10.16
N ASP A 163 12.06 7.56 10.99
CA ASP A 163 13.32 8.29 10.96
C ASP A 163 14.34 7.53 11.83
N PRO A 164 15.55 7.21 11.34
CA PRO A 164 16.53 6.42 12.08
C PRO A 164 16.92 7.01 13.44
N GLN A 165 17.01 8.33 13.55
CA GLN A 165 17.36 8.97 14.81
C GLN A 165 16.18 8.87 15.79
N MET A 166 14.97 9.19 15.34
CA MET A 166 13.78 9.03 16.17
C MET A 166 13.56 7.58 16.60
N LEU A 167 13.84 6.58 15.75
CA LEU A 167 13.74 5.18 16.14
C LEU A 167 14.77 4.83 17.21
N ALA A 168 16.03 5.27 17.06
CA ALA A 168 17.11 4.98 17.99
C ALA A 168 16.87 5.57 19.38
N GLU A 169 16.37 6.81 19.43
CA GLU A 169 16.09 7.56 20.66
C GLU A 169 14.66 7.34 21.18
N GLY A 170 13.81 6.71 20.37
CA GLY A 170 12.38 6.57 20.60
C GLY A 170 12.00 5.60 21.73
N PRO A 171 10.70 5.57 22.08
CA PRO A 171 10.19 4.88 23.26
C PRO A 171 10.14 3.35 23.11
N TYR A 172 10.49 2.81 21.94
CA TYR A 172 10.43 1.39 21.67
C TYR A 172 11.53 0.63 22.44
N PRO A 173 11.21 -0.54 23.02
CA PRO A 173 12.24 -1.38 23.61
C PRO A 173 13.25 -1.85 22.55
N PRO A 174 14.50 -2.17 22.94
CA PRO A 174 15.56 -2.53 21.99
C PRO A 174 15.18 -3.62 20.99
N SER A 175 14.45 -4.65 21.42
CA SER A 175 13.99 -5.73 20.54
C SER A 175 13.03 -5.25 19.45
N LEU A 176 12.11 -4.34 19.78
CA LEU A 176 11.17 -3.79 18.80
C LEU A 176 11.88 -2.84 17.83
N ARG A 177 12.85 -2.05 18.30
CA ARG A 177 13.69 -1.23 17.41
C ARG A 177 14.48 -2.08 16.42
N ALA A 178 15.10 -3.16 16.90
CA ALA A 178 15.85 -4.09 16.06
C ALA A 178 14.95 -4.80 15.04
N ARG A 179 13.71 -5.13 15.42
CA ARG A 179 12.71 -5.69 14.49
C ARG A 179 12.30 -4.69 13.41
N VAL A 180 11.96 -3.46 13.80
CA VAL A 180 11.52 -2.40 12.87
C VAL A 180 12.62 -2.02 11.88
N ALA A 181 13.87 -1.87 12.35
CA ALA A 181 15.01 -1.53 11.51
C ALA A 181 15.68 -2.73 10.80
N GLY A 182 15.18 -3.94 11.04
CA GLY A 182 15.75 -5.16 10.46
C GLY A 182 15.33 -5.37 9.01
N ASP A 183 15.99 -6.31 8.33
CA ASP A 183 15.79 -6.55 6.89
C ASP A 183 14.37 -7.02 6.51
N LEU A 184 13.58 -7.45 7.50
CA LEU A 184 12.19 -7.88 7.37
C LEU A 184 11.21 -6.93 8.08
N GLY A 185 11.68 -5.80 8.60
CA GLY A 185 10.86 -4.81 9.29
C GLY A 185 10.19 -3.85 8.31
N HIS A 186 10.63 -2.59 8.37
CA HIS A 186 10.07 -1.47 7.64
C HIS A 186 11.15 -0.60 6.99
N LEU A 187 10.76 0.25 6.03
CA LEU A 187 11.70 1.19 5.42
C LEU A 187 11.86 2.43 6.30
N SER A 188 13.11 2.85 6.47
CA SER A 188 13.43 4.21 6.91
C SER A 188 13.13 5.24 5.81
N ASN A 189 13.02 6.51 6.21
CA ASN A 189 12.96 7.64 5.28
C ASN A 189 14.09 7.61 4.22
N GLN A 190 15.31 7.28 4.65
CA GLN A 190 16.51 7.26 3.80
C GLN A 190 16.48 6.07 2.83
N GLN A 191 16.01 4.90 3.27
CA GLN A 191 15.83 3.77 2.37
C GLN A 191 14.78 4.08 1.30
N ALA A 192 13.60 4.61 1.71
CA ALA A 192 12.55 5.02 0.77
C ALA A 192 13.06 6.05 -0.26
N ALA A 193 13.82 7.06 0.19
CA ALA A 193 14.50 8.01 -0.68
C ALA A 193 15.50 7.33 -1.64
N GLY A 194 16.28 6.36 -1.15
CA GLY A 194 17.20 5.56 -1.96
C GLY A 194 16.50 4.77 -3.06
N LEU A 195 15.32 4.20 -2.81
CA LEU A 195 14.51 3.55 -3.84
C LEU A 195 14.15 4.53 -4.95
N LEU A 196 13.66 5.72 -4.60
CA LEU A 196 13.28 6.74 -5.58
C LEU A 196 14.46 7.19 -6.44
N GLN A 197 15.68 7.18 -5.90
CA GLN A 197 16.89 7.48 -6.67
C GLN A 197 17.30 6.34 -7.61
N ALA A 198 17.00 5.09 -7.23
CA ALA A 198 17.42 3.89 -7.96
C ALA A 198 16.49 3.48 -9.11
N ILE A 199 15.20 3.82 -9.03
CA ILE A 199 14.22 3.45 -10.06
C ILE A 199 14.25 4.40 -11.27
N ASP A 200 13.83 3.90 -12.44
CA ASP A 200 13.52 4.78 -13.58
C ASP A 200 12.26 5.59 -13.28
N ARG A 201 12.43 6.91 -13.16
CA ARG A 201 11.37 7.89 -12.86
C ARG A 201 10.89 8.67 -14.08
N THR A 202 11.30 8.30 -15.30
CA THR A 202 10.98 9.06 -16.52
C THR A 202 9.46 9.27 -16.70
N LYS A 203 8.66 8.28 -16.31
CA LYS A 203 7.19 8.33 -16.34
C LYS A 203 6.54 8.72 -15.01
N LEU A 204 7.27 8.66 -13.91
CA LEU A 204 6.71 8.84 -12.58
C LEU A 204 6.18 10.27 -12.43
N LYS A 205 4.88 10.41 -12.16
CA LYS A 205 4.20 11.69 -11.94
C LYS A 205 3.60 11.84 -10.55
N HIS A 206 3.37 10.73 -9.86
CA HIS A 206 2.81 10.77 -8.51
C HIS A 206 3.60 9.90 -7.55
N VAL A 207 3.93 10.45 -6.39
CA VAL A 207 4.45 9.70 -5.25
C VAL A 207 3.63 10.08 -4.04
N ALA A 208 3.13 9.11 -3.29
CA ALA A 208 2.48 9.34 -2.01
C ALA A 208 3.23 8.58 -0.92
N ILE A 209 3.64 9.33 0.11
CA ILE A 209 4.32 8.79 1.28
C ILE A 209 3.27 8.18 2.21
N ALA A 210 3.52 6.96 2.65
CA ALA A 210 2.60 6.14 3.42
C ALA A 210 3.24 5.60 4.70
N HIS A 211 2.40 5.04 5.56
CA HIS A 211 2.80 4.13 6.64
C HIS A 211 3.80 4.73 7.65
N ILE A 212 3.70 6.03 7.90
CA ILE A 212 4.55 6.79 8.81
C ILE A 212 4.22 6.43 10.27
N SER A 213 5.24 6.05 11.03
CA SER A 213 5.11 5.76 12.47
C SER A 213 4.79 7.02 13.27
N GLU A 214 3.68 7.02 14.02
CA GLU A 214 3.32 8.07 14.99
C GLU A 214 4.38 8.28 16.09
N LYS A 215 5.25 7.29 16.34
CA LYS A 215 6.20 7.28 17.46
C LYS A 215 7.65 7.51 17.03
N ASN A 216 8.03 6.99 15.87
CA ASN A 216 9.42 6.99 15.43
C ASN A 216 9.61 7.74 14.10
N ASN A 217 8.65 8.57 13.70
CA ASN A 217 8.80 9.43 12.55
C ASN A 217 7.97 10.70 12.70
N ARG A 218 8.17 11.63 11.78
CA ARG A 218 7.30 12.78 11.59
C ARG A 218 7.06 13.02 10.11
N PRO A 219 5.84 13.46 9.73
CA PRO A 219 5.51 13.86 8.36
C PRO A 219 6.54 14.77 7.69
N ASP A 220 7.03 15.80 8.39
CA ASP A 220 7.97 16.76 7.83
C ASP A 220 9.37 16.18 7.58
N LEU A 221 9.80 15.20 8.38
CA LEU A 221 11.08 14.51 8.19
C LEU A 221 11.02 13.60 6.96
N ALA A 222 9.98 12.78 6.86
CA ALA A 222 9.75 11.93 5.69
C ALA A 222 9.61 12.76 4.42
N MET A 223 8.78 13.82 4.46
CA MET A 223 8.59 14.73 3.34
C MET A 223 9.90 15.41 2.92
N GLY A 224 10.70 15.88 3.88
CA GLY A 224 11.98 16.53 3.60
C GLY A 224 12.99 15.59 2.96
N GLU A 225 13.09 14.35 3.44
CA GLU A 225 14.01 13.35 2.90
C GLU A 225 13.63 12.95 1.47
N LEU A 226 12.36 12.63 1.24
CA LEU A 226 11.89 12.21 -0.08
C LEU A 226 11.88 13.37 -1.08
N SER A 227 11.57 14.60 -0.64
CA SER A 227 11.68 15.80 -1.50
C SER A 227 13.11 16.02 -1.99
N ARG A 228 14.12 15.77 -1.14
CA ARG A 228 15.53 15.87 -1.53
C ARG A 228 15.91 14.81 -2.57
N ALA A 229 15.45 13.57 -2.39
CA ALA A 229 15.65 12.50 -3.37
C ALA A 229 14.97 12.79 -4.72
N LEU A 230 13.87 13.54 -4.68
CA LEU A 230 13.09 13.98 -5.84
C LEU A 230 13.51 15.36 -6.36
N GLN A 231 14.68 15.89 -5.99
CA GLN A 231 15.14 17.17 -6.52
C GLN A 231 15.21 17.16 -8.06
N GLY A 232 14.57 18.14 -8.70
CA GLY A 232 14.48 18.25 -10.17
C GLY A 232 13.36 17.39 -10.80
N TRP A 233 12.61 16.63 -9.99
CA TRP A 233 11.40 15.94 -10.43
C TRP A 233 10.22 16.92 -10.51
N SER A 234 9.34 16.73 -11.50
CA SER A 234 8.22 17.63 -11.82
C SER A 234 6.84 17.01 -11.55
N GLY A 235 6.78 15.94 -10.77
CA GLY A 235 5.53 15.32 -10.34
C GLY A 235 5.06 15.80 -8.96
N ASP A 236 3.99 15.19 -8.48
CA ASP A 236 3.33 15.53 -7.23
C ASP A 236 3.74 14.58 -6.10
N LEU A 237 4.26 15.15 -5.01
CA LEU A 237 4.56 14.44 -3.77
C LEU A 237 3.44 14.67 -2.76
N HIS A 238 2.77 13.60 -2.36
CA HIS A 238 1.68 13.61 -1.39
C HIS A 238 2.05 12.89 -0.10
N LEU A 239 1.25 13.11 0.93
CA LEU A 239 1.39 12.48 2.24
C LEU A 239 0.05 11.84 2.61
N ALA A 240 0.04 10.52 2.86
CA ALA A 240 -1.10 9.86 3.49
C ALA A 240 -1.01 9.99 5.01
N GLU A 241 -2.06 10.54 5.60
CA GLU A 241 -2.18 10.62 7.06
C GLU A 241 -2.76 9.32 7.62
N GLN A 242 -2.27 8.86 8.78
CA GLN A 242 -2.73 7.58 9.33
C GLN A 242 -4.24 7.52 9.58
N ASN A 243 -4.83 8.61 10.10
CA ASN A 243 -6.24 8.63 10.48
C ASN A 243 -7.19 9.06 9.36
N GLN A 244 -6.75 9.97 8.49
CA GLN A 244 -7.56 10.52 7.39
C GLN A 244 -7.30 9.81 6.06
N GLY A 245 -6.22 9.04 5.99
CA GLY A 245 -5.75 8.41 4.76
C GLY A 245 -5.23 9.45 3.77
N LEU A 246 -5.54 9.25 2.50
CA LEU A 246 -5.21 10.14 1.40
C LEU A 246 -6.45 10.26 0.51
N PRO A 247 -6.96 11.49 0.25
CA PRO A 247 -8.04 11.69 -0.70
C PRO A 247 -7.69 11.14 -2.09
N TRP A 248 -8.68 11.04 -2.97
CA TRP A 248 -8.46 10.57 -4.33
C TRP A 248 -7.33 11.32 -5.04
N GLN A 249 -6.39 10.54 -5.58
CA GLN A 249 -5.35 11.00 -6.49
C GLN A 249 -5.56 10.31 -7.85
N ASP A 250 -5.42 11.06 -8.94
CA ASP A 250 -5.47 10.50 -10.29
C ASP A 250 -4.06 10.50 -10.89
N ILE A 251 -3.59 9.32 -11.31
CA ILE A 251 -2.22 9.18 -11.83
C ILE A 251 -2.12 9.32 -13.35
N THR A 252 -3.22 9.66 -14.02
CA THR A 252 -3.28 9.78 -15.49
C THR A 252 -3.14 11.23 -15.97
N GLY A 253 -3.01 12.19 -15.04
CA GLY A 253 -2.98 13.61 -15.34
C GLY A 253 -4.33 14.17 -15.82
N GLN A 254 -5.42 13.40 -15.76
CA GLN A 254 -6.76 13.91 -16.00
C GLN A 254 -7.32 14.58 -14.73
N PRO A 255 -8.04 15.71 -14.82
CA PRO A 255 -8.71 16.31 -13.68
C PRO A 255 -9.67 15.30 -13.05
N LEU A 256 -9.63 15.18 -11.72
CA LEU A 256 -10.63 14.42 -10.96
C LEU A 256 -12.01 15.01 -11.26
N THR A 257 -12.75 14.37 -12.16
CA THR A 257 -14.12 14.79 -12.45
C THR A 257 -14.94 14.33 -11.25
N LEU A 258 -15.42 15.28 -10.45
CA LEU A 258 -16.40 15.01 -9.40
C LEU A 258 -17.64 14.42 -10.09
N CYS A 259 -17.83 13.11 -10.00
CA CYS A 259 -19.12 12.51 -10.31
C CYS A 259 -20.08 12.95 -9.22
N VAL A 260 -20.88 13.97 -9.53
CA VAL A 260 -22.04 14.43 -8.74
C VAL A 260 -23.17 13.42 -8.83
#